data_AF-M0DK79-F1
#
_entry.id   AF-M0DK79-F1
#
_cell.length_a   1.000
_cell.length_b   1.000
_cell.length_c   1.000
_cell.angle_alpha   90.00
_cell.angle_beta   90.00
_cell.angle_gamma   90.00
#
_symmetry.space_group_name_H-M   'P 1'
#
loop_
_entity.id
_entity.type
_entity.pdbx_description
1 polymer ?
#
loop_
_entity_poly.entity_id
_entity_poly.type
_entity_poly.pdbx_seq_one_letter_code
_entity_poly.pdbx_strand_id
1 'polypeptide(L)'
;MSSQRSNSTGVNRSVVLVAVALSVLFAGCLGGLIGGDTVESREYPERPPTVDAETAGPYVAASEEVYRHNAIVEEETEELQEIVVCAGVKSVEERDDGYEVVVSVGFYYTFGDDESGQPTGIADGRPYEATYFVNETATERLDDTL
;
A
#
# COMPACT_ATOMS: atom_id res chain seq x y z
N MET A 1 -26.46 61.16 11.27
CA MET A 1 -27.41 60.08 11.62
C MET A 1 -27.26 58.97 10.59
N SER A 2 -27.15 57.72 11.08
CA SER A 2 -27.12 56.42 10.36
C SER A 2 -25.87 56.13 9.50
N SER A 3 -25.03 55.09 9.62
CA SER A 3 -24.93 53.79 10.33
C SER A 3 -24.72 52.64 9.32
N GLN A 4 -23.56 51.97 9.46
CA GLN A 4 -23.22 50.55 9.23
C GLN A 4 -23.26 49.86 7.84
N ARG A 5 -22.12 49.25 7.45
CA ARG A 5 -21.79 47.77 7.42
C ARG A 5 -20.57 47.57 6.49
N SER A 6 -19.38 47.22 6.98
CA SER A 6 -18.83 45.87 7.29
C SER A 6 -19.06 44.81 6.22
N ASN A 7 -17.96 44.38 5.57
CA ASN A 7 -17.60 43.04 5.05
C ASN A 7 -16.37 43.23 4.15
N SER A 8 -15.33 42.40 4.10
CA SER A 8 -15.09 41.05 4.61
C SER A 8 -13.57 40.88 4.68
N THR A 9 -13.13 40.22 5.73
CA THR A 9 -11.76 39.85 6.06
C THR A 9 -11.19 38.95 4.95
N GLY A 10 -10.14 39.42 4.27
CA GLY A 10 -9.30 38.58 3.41
C GLY A 10 -8.55 37.59 4.29
N VAL A 11 -9.07 36.37 4.42
CA VAL A 11 -8.34 35.25 5.03
C VAL A 11 -7.26 34.84 4.03
N ASN A 12 -6.05 35.34 4.25
CA ASN A 12 -4.85 34.84 3.61
C ASN A 12 -4.69 33.36 3.98
N ARG A 13 -5.05 32.48 3.05
CA ARG A 13 -4.74 31.04 3.12
C ARG A 13 -3.25 30.89 2.86
N SER A 14 -2.45 30.94 3.93
CA SER A 14 -1.06 30.50 3.91
C SER A 14 -1.04 29.00 3.69
N VAL A 15 -0.81 28.57 2.44
CA VAL A 15 -0.49 27.18 2.11
C VAL A 15 0.91 26.91 2.64
N VAL A 16 1.01 26.18 3.74
CA VAL A 16 2.29 25.71 4.28
C VAL A 16 2.64 24.43 3.53
N LEU A 17 3.48 24.54 2.51
CA LEU A 17 4.12 23.40 1.85
C LEU A 17 5.19 22.85 2.81
N VAL A 18 4.84 21.85 3.61
CA VAL A 18 5.82 21.07 4.37
C VAL A 18 6.40 20.01 3.44
N ALA A 19 7.56 20.31 2.86
CA ALA A 19 8.36 19.32 2.15
C ALA A 19 9.04 18.41 3.18
N VAL A 20 8.42 17.27 3.50
CA VAL A 20 9.06 16.22 4.31
C VAL A 20 9.95 15.40 3.38
N ALA A 21 11.25 15.41 3.69
CA ALA A 21 12.28 14.68 2.96
C ALA A 21 12.01 13.16 3.05
N LEU A 22 11.69 12.57 1.91
CA LEU A 22 11.40 11.15 1.71
C LEU A 22 12.65 10.31 2.01
N SER A 23 12.79 9.86 3.25
CA SER A 23 13.78 8.85 3.62
C SER A 23 13.19 7.48 3.28
N VAL A 24 13.56 6.93 2.13
CA VAL A 24 13.12 5.61 1.67
C VAL A 24 13.72 4.54 2.59
N LEU A 25 12.99 4.18 3.64
CA LEU A 25 13.26 2.99 4.43
C LEU A 25 12.66 1.81 3.66
N PHE A 26 13.52 1.10 2.91
CA PHE A 26 13.21 -0.24 2.42
C PHE A 26 13.11 -1.18 3.64
N ALA A 27 11.95 -1.20 4.28
CA ALA A 27 11.62 -2.18 5.30
C ALA A 27 11.40 -3.53 4.62
N GLY A 28 12.49 -4.29 4.48
CA GLY A 28 12.56 -5.74 4.33
C GLY A 28 11.49 -6.42 3.47
N CYS A 29 11.84 -6.75 2.23
CA CYS A 29 11.21 -7.85 1.51
C CYS A 29 11.36 -9.13 2.35
N LEU A 30 10.33 -9.53 3.09
CA LEU A 30 10.31 -10.78 3.84
C LEU A 30 9.97 -11.94 2.87
N GLY A 31 10.92 -12.26 1.98
CA GLY A 31 10.92 -13.48 1.19
C GLY A 31 11.53 -14.62 2.02
N GLY A 32 10.68 -15.45 2.61
CA GLY A 32 11.09 -16.66 3.33
C GLY A 32 11.36 -17.81 2.36
N LEU A 33 12.62 -18.25 2.28
CA LEU A 33 13.07 -19.38 1.48
C LEU A 33 13.03 -20.65 2.35
N ILE A 34 11.90 -21.35 2.44
CA ILE A 34 11.81 -22.68 3.07
C ILE A 34 10.84 -23.55 2.27
N GLY A 35 11.34 -24.69 1.78
CA GLY A 35 10.59 -25.61 0.95
C GLY A 35 9.51 -26.41 1.67
N GLY A 36 8.55 -26.89 0.88
CA GLY A 36 7.66 -28.00 1.22
C GLY A 36 6.23 -27.63 1.59
N ASP A 37 5.94 -26.36 1.89
CA ASP A 37 4.57 -25.90 2.15
C ASP A 37 4.05 -25.10 0.95
N THR A 38 2.87 -25.49 0.47
CA THR A 38 2.10 -24.74 -0.53
C THR A 38 2.00 -23.27 -0.10
N VAL A 39 2.23 -22.32 -1.02
CA VAL A 39 2.12 -20.90 -0.68
C VAL A 39 0.69 -20.57 -0.25
N GLU A 40 0.52 -20.19 1.01
CA GLU A 40 -0.77 -19.83 1.60
C GLU A 40 -1.03 -18.33 1.59
N SER A 41 -2.29 -17.95 1.80
CA SER A 41 -2.68 -16.56 2.07
C SER A 41 -2.07 -16.04 3.37
N ARG A 42 -1.78 -14.74 3.40
CA ARG A 42 -1.25 -14.02 4.57
C ARG A 42 -2.35 -13.25 5.28
N GLU A 43 -2.21 -13.11 6.59
CA GLU A 43 -3.06 -12.22 7.39
C GLU A 43 -2.71 -10.75 7.11
N TYR A 44 -3.71 -9.89 7.11
CA TYR A 44 -3.51 -8.45 6.99
C TYR A 44 -2.82 -7.89 8.25
N PRO A 45 -1.98 -6.85 8.12
CA PRO A 45 -1.36 -6.21 9.27
C PRO A 45 -2.41 -5.61 10.20
N GLU A 46 -2.14 -5.66 11.50
CA GLU A 46 -2.96 -4.96 12.48
C GLU A 46 -2.92 -3.45 12.23
N ARG A 47 -4.07 -2.78 12.38
CA ARG A 47 -4.15 -1.32 12.29
C ARG A 47 -3.28 -0.70 13.40
N PRO A 48 -2.45 0.31 13.10
CA PRO A 48 -1.68 0.99 14.13
C PRO A 48 -2.62 1.65 15.14
N PRO A 49 -2.21 1.78 16.42
CA PRO A 49 -3.04 2.38 17.46
C PRO A 49 -3.36 3.86 17.21
N THR A 50 -2.53 4.54 16.42
CA THR A 50 -2.77 5.89 15.89
C THR A 50 -2.54 5.88 14.38
N VAL A 51 -3.40 6.58 13.66
CA VAL A 51 -3.23 6.84 12.23
C VAL A 51 -2.80 8.29 12.06
N ASP A 52 -1.54 8.48 11.73
CA ASP A 52 -0.90 9.77 11.51
C ASP A 52 0.01 9.71 10.28
N ALA A 53 0.63 10.84 9.93
CA ALA A 53 1.49 10.94 8.75
C ALA A 53 2.68 9.96 8.76
N GLU A 54 3.12 9.48 9.94
CA GLU A 54 4.22 8.53 10.07
C GLU A 54 3.74 7.07 9.98
N THR A 55 2.51 6.78 10.43
CA THR A 55 1.98 5.41 10.48
C THR A 55 1.09 5.04 9.29
N ALA A 56 0.38 5.99 8.69
CA ALA A 56 -0.58 5.74 7.62
C ALA A 56 0.07 5.10 6.38
N GLY A 57 1.18 5.68 5.92
CA GLY A 57 1.93 5.19 4.75
C GLY A 57 2.42 3.75 4.90
N PRO A 58 3.24 3.45 5.92
CA PRO A 58 3.75 2.09 6.16
C PRO A 58 2.64 1.05 6.36
N TYR A 59 1.57 1.40 7.07
CA TYR A 59 0.44 0.50 7.27
C TYR A 59 -0.30 0.16 5.95
N VAL A 60 -0.55 1.16 5.10
CA VAL A 60 -1.18 0.95 3.79
C VAL A 60 -0.27 0.14 2.87
N ALA A 61 1.03 0.41 2.84
CA ALA A 61 1.98 -0.36 2.02
C ALA A 61 1.97 -1.85 2.42
N ALA A 62 2.08 -2.16 3.71
CA ALA A 62 2.01 -3.54 4.19
C ALA A 62 0.64 -4.19 3.90
N SER A 63 -0.46 -3.42 3.98
CA SER A 63 -1.79 -3.92 3.66
C SER A 63 -1.93 -4.26 2.18
N GLU A 64 -1.38 -3.43 1.27
CA GLU A 64 -1.40 -3.68 -0.17
C GLU A 64 -0.51 -4.87 -0.57
N GLU A 65 0.62 -5.07 0.11
CA GLU A 65 1.46 -6.27 -0.11
C GLU A 65 0.67 -7.55 0.18
N VAL A 66 -0.05 -7.59 1.31
CA VAL A 66 -0.91 -8.73 1.67
C VAL A 66 -2.07 -8.87 0.70
N TYR A 67 -2.70 -7.76 0.30
CA TYR A 67 -3.79 -7.78 -0.69
C TYR A 67 -3.32 -8.44 -1.99
N ARG A 68 -2.21 -7.99 -2.59
CA ARG A 68 -1.74 -8.54 -3.86
C ARG A 68 -1.20 -9.96 -3.70
N HIS A 69 -0.55 -10.29 -2.59
CA HIS A 69 -0.14 -11.67 -2.30
C HIS A 69 -1.35 -12.60 -2.30
N ASN A 70 -2.39 -12.25 -1.53
CA ASN A 70 -3.59 -13.07 -1.41
C ASN A 70 -4.37 -13.15 -2.72
N ALA A 71 -4.39 -12.07 -3.51
CA ALA A 71 -4.97 -12.09 -4.84
C ALA A 71 -4.24 -13.09 -5.76
N ILE A 72 -2.91 -13.16 -5.73
CA ILE A 72 -2.15 -14.15 -6.52
C ILE A 72 -2.47 -15.59 -6.06
N VAL A 73 -2.57 -15.83 -4.75
CA VAL A 73 -2.95 -17.14 -4.20
C VAL A 73 -4.35 -17.57 -4.67
N GLU A 74 -5.28 -16.63 -4.83
CA GLU A 74 -6.64 -16.91 -5.32
C GLU A 74 -6.72 -17.03 -6.85
N GLU A 75 -5.95 -16.22 -7.58
CA GLU A 75 -5.98 -16.12 -9.04
C GLU A 75 -5.23 -17.27 -9.73
N GLU A 76 -4.10 -17.72 -9.17
CA GLU A 76 -3.26 -18.73 -9.80
C GLU A 76 -3.79 -20.15 -9.55
N THR A 77 -3.85 -20.93 -10.64
CA THR A 77 -4.41 -22.28 -10.62
C THR A 77 -3.35 -23.36 -10.59
N GLU A 78 -2.12 -23.02 -10.96
CA GLU A 78 -0.94 -23.88 -10.82
C GLU A 78 -0.39 -23.82 -9.40
N GLU A 79 0.41 -24.82 -9.03
CA GLU A 79 1.07 -24.85 -7.71
C GLU A 79 2.07 -23.70 -7.59
N LEU A 80 1.80 -22.75 -6.71
CA LEU A 80 2.69 -21.63 -6.40
C LEU A 80 3.88 -22.11 -5.55
N GLN A 81 5.09 -21.74 -5.96
CA GLN A 81 6.32 -21.99 -5.18
C GLN A 81 6.82 -20.75 -4.45
N GLU A 82 6.69 -19.56 -5.06
CA GLU A 82 7.15 -18.30 -4.48
C GLU A 82 6.24 -17.16 -4.94
N ILE A 83 5.95 -16.24 -4.03
CA ILE A 83 5.32 -14.94 -4.35
C ILE A 83 6.16 -13.84 -3.69
N VAL A 84 6.62 -12.90 -4.51
CA VAL A 84 7.29 -11.70 -4.04
C VAL A 84 6.47 -10.49 -4.44
N VAL A 85 5.98 -9.77 -3.43
CA VAL A 85 5.29 -8.49 -3.58
C VAL A 85 6.08 -7.45 -2.78
N CYS A 86 6.23 -6.25 -3.34
CA CYS A 86 6.81 -5.11 -2.67
C CYS A 86 5.95 -3.88 -2.96
N ALA A 87 5.48 -3.23 -1.91
CA ALA A 87 4.76 -1.96 -2.00
C ALA A 87 5.56 -0.84 -1.34
N GLY A 88 5.77 0.25 -2.08
CA GLY A 88 6.45 1.45 -1.60
C GLY A 88 5.52 2.65 -1.54
N VAL A 89 5.58 3.43 -0.46
CA VAL A 89 4.82 4.67 -0.32
C VAL A 89 5.29 5.71 -1.33
N LYS A 90 4.37 6.24 -2.14
CA LYS A 90 4.60 7.33 -3.10
C LYS A 90 4.20 8.68 -2.53
N SER A 91 3.05 8.75 -1.88
CA SER A 91 2.57 9.96 -1.20
C SER A 91 1.69 9.62 -0.01
N VAL A 92 1.67 10.54 0.95
CA VAL A 92 0.76 10.55 2.10
C VAL A 92 0.25 11.99 2.21
N GLU A 93 -1.05 12.18 2.03
CA GLU A 93 -1.71 13.48 2.08
C GLU A 93 -2.80 13.47 3.15
N GLU A 94 -2.71 14.37 4.12
CA GLU A 94 -3.76 14.56 5.12
C GLU A 94 -5.05 15.05 4.47
N ARG A 95 -6.18 14.45 4.83
CA ARG A 95 -7.53 14.81 4.37
C ARG A 95 -8.52 14.69 5.50
N ASP A 96 -9.42 15.65 5.65
CA ASP A 96 -10.56 15.63 6.58
C ASP A 96 -10.27 14.91 7.92
N ASP A 97 -10.67 13.63 8.04
CA ASP A 97 -10.53 12.77 9.23
C ASP A 97 -9.48 11.65 9.10
N GLY A 98 -8.60 11.71 8.09
CA GLY A 98 -7.60 10.68 7.83
C GLY A 98 -6.53 11.08 6.81
N TYR A 99 -6.06 10.10 6.04
CA TYR A 99 -4.97 10.26 5.07
C TYR A 99 -5.31 9.55 3.77
N GLU A 100 -5.10 10.24 2.66
CA GLU A 100 -4.98 9.59 1.36
C GLU A 100 -3.53 9.13 1.17
N VAL A 101 -3.34 7.86 0.83
CA VAL A 101 -2.03 7.24 0.64
C VAL A 101 -1.98 6.62 -0.73
N VAL A 102 -0.95 6.96 -1.51
CA VAL A 102 -0.65 6.29 -2.78
C VAL A 102 0.55 5.37 -2.57
N VAL A 103 0.43 4.12 -2.96
CA VAL A 103 1.50 3.13 -2.94
C VAL A 103 1.79 2.63 -4.35
N SER A 104 3.06 2.34 -4.64
CA SER A 104 3.49 1.70 -5.88
C SER A 104 3.89 0.27 -5.60
N VAL A 105 3.38 -0.65 -6.40
CA VAL A 105 3.48 -2.08 -6.20
C VAL A 105 4.25 -2.70 -7.35
N GLY A 106 5.24 -3.53 -7.03
CA GLY A 106 5.87 -4.45 -7.95
C GLY A 106 5.76 -5.87 -7.41
N PHE A 107 5.59 -6.84 -8.29
CA PHE A 107 5.48 -8.24 -7.89
C PHE A 107 5.91 -9.21 -8.98
N TYR A 108 6.35 -10.39 -8.56
CA TYR A 108 6.50 -11.57 -9.41
C TYR A 108 6.14 -12.82 -8.61
N TYR A 109 5.86 -13.92 -9.29
CA TYR A 109 5.65 -15.21 -8.66
C TYR A 109 6.13 -16.35 -9.56
N THR A 110 6.42 -17.50 -8.95
CA THR A 110 6.85 -18.71 -9.66
C THR A 110 5.89 -19.86 -9.40
N PHE A 111 5.66 -20.69 -10.40
CA PHE A 111 4.64 -21.74 -10.35
C PHE A 111 5.05 -23.01 -11.10
N GLY A 112 4.31 -24.09 -10.83
CA GLY A 112 4.55 -25.44 -11.34
C GLY A 112 5.78 -26.10 -10.73
N ASP A 113 5.95 -27.41 -10.92
CA ASP A 113 7.11 -28.19 -10.45
C ASP A 113 7.60 -29.10 -11.59
N ASP A 114 8.91 -29.09 -11.84
CA ASP A 114 9.57 -29.93 -12.85
C ASP A 114 9.95 -31.34 -12.34
N GLU A 115 9.40 -31.75 -11.19
CA GLU A 115 9.70 -32.96 -10.43
C GLU A 115 11.09 -32.95 -9.75
N SER A 116 11.87 -31.88 -9.94
CA SER A 116 13.12 -31.64 -9.22
C SER A 116 12.97 -30.60 -8.10
N GLY A 117 11.76 -30.08 -7.91
CA GLY A 117 11.48 -28.97 -6.98
C GLY A 117 11.95 -27.63 -7.52
N GLN A 118 12.03 -27.46 -8.84
CA GLN A 118 12.27 -26.17 -9.49
C GLN A 118 10.98 -25.68 -10.16
N PRO A 119 10.71 -24.37 -10.18
CA PRO A 119 9.54 -23.85 -10.86
C PRO A 119 9.66 -24.02 -12.37
N THR A 120 8.55 -24.36 -13.02
CA THR A 120 8.47 -24.45 -14.49
C THR A 120 8.10 -23.12 -15.13
N GLY A 121 7.52 -22.20 -14.36
CA GLY A 121 7.07 -20.89 -14.81
C GLY A 121 7.44 -19.74 -13.87
N ILE A 122 7.60 -18.55 -14.46
CA ILE A 122 7.74 -17.28 -13.76
C ILE A 122 6.77 -16.30 -14.41
N ALA A 123 5.99 -15.62 -13.59
CA ALA A 123 5.12 -14.52 -14.02
C ALA A 123 5.62 -13.21 -13.38
N ASP A 124 6.02 -12.28 -14.24
CA ASP A 124 6.35 -10.91 -13.85
C ASP A 124 5.08 -10.06 -13.89
N GLY A 125 4.66 -9.58 -12.72
CA GLY A 125 3.54 -8.69 -12.57
C GLY A 125 3.81 -7.32 -13.19
N ARG A 126 2.81 -6.75 -13.87
CA ARG A 126 2.89 -5.35 -14.29
C ARG A 126 2.86 -4.47 -13.03
N PRO A 127 3.86 -3.60 -12.81
CA PRO A 127 3.81 -2.68 -11.69
C PRO A 127 2.62 -1.71 -11.81
N TYR A 128 1.99 -1.39 -10.69
CA TYR A 128 0.85 -0.48 -10.63
C TYR A 128 0.95 0.45 -9.41
N GLU A 129 0.10 1.47 -9.37
CA GLU A 129 -0.13 2.29 -8.19
C GLU A 129 -1.56 2.07 -7.67
N ALA A 130 -1.71 2.02 -6.34
CA ALA A 130 -2.99 1.93 -5.66
C ALA A 130 -3.16 3.11 -4.70
N THR A 131 -4.37 3.68 -4.69
CA THR A 131 -4.74 4.80 -3.82
C THR A 131 -5.67 4.30 -2.72
N TYR A 132 -5.37 4.69 -1.49
CA TYR A 132 -6.13 4.35 -0.31
C TYR A 132 -6.56 5.59 0.47
N PHE A 133 -7.67 5.50 1.17
CA PHE A 133 -7.99 6.36 2.29
C PHE A 133 -7.92 5.55 3.60
N VAL A 134 -7.26 6.11 4.60
CA VAL A 134 -7.13 5.49 5.93
C VAL A 134 -7.40 6.51 7.04
N ASN A 135 -8.27 6.15 7.98
CA ASN A 135 -8.51 6.92 9.21
C ASN A 135 -8.40 6.01 10.44
N GLU A 136 -8.82 6.44 11.62
CA GLU A 136 -8.72 5.63 12.85
C GLU A 136 -9.52 4.32 12.80
N THR A 137 -10.52 4.19 11.91
CA THR A 137 -11.49 3.08 11.93
C THR A 137 -11.57 2.28 10.63
N ALA A 138 -11.19 2.87 9.50
CA ALA A 138 -11.37 2.30 8.17
C ALA A 138 -10.10 2.40 7.32
N THR A 139 -9.94 1.43 6.42
CA THR A 139 -8.91 1.40 5.38
C THR A 139 -9.64 1.03 4.09
N GLU A 140 -9.73 1.97 3.17
CA GLU A 140 -10.54 1.85 1.96
C GLU A 140 -9.65 2.02 0.74
N ARG A 141 -9.68 1.05 -0.17
CA ARG A 141 -9.00 1.15 -1.47
C ARG A 141 -9.90 1.96 -2.41
N LEU A 142 -9.40 3.06 -2.93
CA LEU A 142 -10.16 4.02 -3.72
C LEU A 142 -10.02 3.78 -5.22
N ASP A 143 -8.80 3.48 -5.66
CA ASP A 143 -8.46 3.34 -7.09
C ASP A 143 -7.17 2.53 -7.28
N ASP A 144 -6.99 1.96 -8.46
CA ASP A 144 -5.73 1.35 -8.89
C ASP A 144 -5.46 1.51 -10.40
N THR A 145 -4.19 1.46 -10.78
CA THR A 145 -3.74 1.62 -12.17
C THR A 145 -3.20 0.30 -12.72
N LEU A 146 -4.08 -0.68 -12.88
CA LEU A 146 -3.75 -2.00 -13.45
C LEU A 146 -3.54 -1.98 -14.98
#